data_AF-A0A8H7AZ85-F1
#
_entry.id   AF-A0A8H7AZ85-F1
#
_cell.length_a   1.000
_cell.length_b   1.000
_cell.length_c   1.000
_cell.angle_alpha   90.00
_cell.angle_beta   90.00
_cell.angle_gamma   90.00
#
_symmetry.space_group_name_H-M   'P 1'
#
loop_
_entity.id
_entity.type
_entity.pdbx_description
1 polymer ?
#
loop_
_entity_poly.entity_id
_entity_poly.type
_entity_poly.pdbx_seq_one_letter_code
_entity_poly.pdbx_strand_id
1 'polypeptide(L)'
;MDFGPFQYGNGTLPRYLGFQLSGRETFICAFKTPASLAGDEVCEWVGQVTLLGPPVDAPLRHRLPESAQQPPVVPDQEEEKWQMLNLFILPMHRGKGIAKSLCSEVFRWLREHKRAYGRPRPEQIRVRVMVKPENIATVKLYEGLGFMHTGKCTLAEALKANGDGKLVPADGGGPKYRERSGLIMATTFERH
;
A
#
# COMPACT_ATOMS: atom_id res chain seq x y z
N MET A 1 22.04 -15.66 15.51
CA MET A 1 22.38 -14.26 15.85
C MET A 1 21.09 -13.60 16.25
N ASP A 2 20.95 -13.39 17.56
CA ASP A 2 19.79 -12.77 18.19
C ASP A 2 19.79 -11.26 17.91
N PHE A 3 18.69 -10.74 17.38
CA PHE A 3 18.44 -9.31 17.34
C PHE A 3 17.38 -9.00 18.40
N GLY A 4 17.84 -8.48 19.54
CA GLY A 4 17.00 -8.03 20.63
C GLY A 4 16.12 -6.82 20.26
N PRO A 5 15.11 -6.51 21.08
CA PRO A 5 14.13 -5.47 20.77
C PRO A 5 14.74 -4.07 20.82
N PHE A 6 14.48 -3.30 19.76
CA PHE A 6 14.76 -1.86 19.72
C PHE A 6 13.83 -1.15 20.71
N GLN A 7 14.37 -0.70 21.85
CA GLN A 7 13.67 0.21 22.75
C GLN A 7 13.85 1.66 22.27
N TYR A 8 12.73 2.30 21.92
CA TYR A 8 12.61 3.75 21.98
C TYR A 8 11.67 4.08 23.15
N GLY A 9 12.04 5.07 23.96
CA GLY A 9 11.59 5.23 25.34
C GLY A 9 10.07 5.33 25.57
N ASN A 10 9.64 4.77 26.72
CA ASN A 10 8.41 4.99 27.50
C ASN A 10 7.15 5.52 26.78
N GLY A 11 6.85 5.01 25.60
CA GLY A 11 5.60 5.25 24.88
C GLY A 11 5.00 3.92 24.43
N THR A 12 3.78 3.62 24.88
CA THR A 12 3.02 2.44 24.49
C THR A 12 2.88 2.38 22.97
N LEU A 13 3.02 1.17 22.39
CA LEU A 13 2.94 0.90 20.95
C LEU A 13 1.70 1.55 20.28
N PRO A 14 1.81 2.09 19.06
CA PRO A 14 0.66 2.63 18.33
C PRO A 14 -0.38 1.52 18.07
N ARG A 15 -1.64 1.77 18.41
CA ARG A 15 -2.77 0.91 18.04
C ARG A 15 -3.24 1.27 16.64
N TYR A 16 -3.29 0.27 15.75
CA TYR A 16 -3.83 0.42 14.40
C TYR A 16 -5.33 0.14 14.41
N LEU A 17 -6.14 1.08 13.91
CA LEU A 17 -7.58 0.88 13.71
C LEU A 17 -7.83 0.72 12.19
N GLY A 18 -8.51 -0.37 11.81
CA GLY A 18 -8.92 -0.63 10.43
C GLY A 18 -10.37 -0.23 10.20
N PHE A 19 -10.65 0.55 9.15
CA PHE A 19 -12.01 0.80 8.66
C PHE A 19 -12.16 0.27 7.24
N GLN A 20 -13.22 -0.51 7.01
CA GLN A 20 -13.48 -1.17 5.72
C GLN A 20 -14.42 -0.31 4.86
N LEU A 21 -13.87 0.34 3.85
CA LEU A 21 -14.66 0.87 2.72
C LEU A 21 -14.73 -0.26 1.67
N SER A 22 -15.79 -0.38 0.88
CA SER A 22 -15.96 -1.53 -0.04
C SER A 22 -14.70 -1.84 -0.85
N GLY A 23 -14.02 -2.97 -0.55
CA GLY A 23 -12.79 -3.43 -1.19
C GLY A 23 -11.50 -2.68 -0.83
N ARG A 24 -11.54 -1.74 0.13
CA ARG A 24 -10.40 -0.95 0.60
C ARG A 24 -10.17 -1.16 2.08
N GLU A 25 -8.93 -1.41 2.44
CA GLU A 25 -8.45 -1.55 3.81
C GLU A 25 -7.58 -0.35 4.15
N THR A 26 -7.96 0.43 5.16
CA THR A 26 -7.19 1.60 5.62
C THR A 26 -6.65 1.36 7.01
N PHE A 27 -5.33 1.52 7.15
CA PHE A 27 -4.61 1.39 8.41
C PHE A 27 -4.14 2.77 8.86
N ILE A 28 -4.45 3.11 10.10
CA ILE A 28 -4.14 4.42 10.69
C ILE A 28 -3.07 4.25 11.77
N CYS A 29 -2.09 5.13 11.76
CA CYS A 29 -1.20 5.36 12.89
C CYS A 29 -1.70 6.59 13.66
N ALA A 30 -1.91 6.44 14.96
CA ALA A 30 -2.25 7.54 15.86
C ALA A 30 -1.24 7.60 17.02
N PHE A 31 -0.86 8.82 17.40
CA PHE A 31 -0.02 9.09 18.55
C PHE A 31 -0.90 9.36 19.77
N LYS A 32 -0.55 8.72 20.89
CA LYS A 32 -1.19 8.95 22.17
C LYS A 32 -0.31 9.85 23.01
N THR A 33 -0.81 11.04 23.35
CA THR A 33 -0.20 11.85 24.39
C THR A 33 -0.71 11.38 25.76
N PRO A 34 0.16 11.08 26.73
CA PRO A 34 -0.29 10.83 28.09
C PRO A 34 -1.06 12.06 28.59
N ALA A 35 -2.26 11.83 29.12
CA ALA A 35 -3.11 12.90 29.61
C ALA A 35 -2.36 13.73 30.67
N SER A 36 -2.35 15.06 30.51
CA SER A 36 -2.22 15.93 31.69
C SER A 36 -3.37 15.61 32.65
N LEU A 37 -3.17 15.86 33.95
CA LEU A 37 -4.02 15.54 35.13
C LEU A 37 -5.56 15.73 35.02
N ALA A 38 -6.10 16.20 33.89
CA ALA A 38 -7.51 16.47 33.59
C ALA A 38 -8.26 15.36 32.80
N GLY A 39 -7.67 14.20 32.55
CA GLY A 39 -8.45 12.96 32.38
C GLY A 39 -8.97 12.57 30.98
N ASP A 40 -8.70 13.31 29.91
CA ASP A 40 -9.02 12.87 28.54
C ASP A 40 -7.76 12.47 27.76
N GLU A 41 -7.72 11.21 27.29
CA GLU A 41 -6.70 10.73 26.35
C GLU A 41 -6.88 11.41 24.99
N VAL A 42 -5.98 12.32 24.63
CA VAL A 42 -5.95 12.91 23.28
C VAL A 42 -5.15 11.98 22.36
N CYS A 43 -5.83 11.40 21.37
CA CYS A 43 -5.22 10.68 20.26
C CYS A 43 -5.09 11.60 19.04
N GLU A 44 -3.88 11.79 18.54
CA GLU A 44 -3.61 12.51 17.30
C GLU A 44 -3.47 11.52 16.14
N TRP A 45 -4.20 11.70 15.06
CA TRP A 45 -3.97 10.96 13.82
C TRP A 45 -2.64 11.41 13.20
N VAL A 46 -1.71 10.48 12.96
CA VAL A 46 -0.35 10.79 12.46
C VAL A 46 -0.19 10.45 10.99
N GLY A 47 -0.87 9.40 10.54
CA GLY A 47 -0.76 8.96 9.17
C GLY A 47 -1.61 7.75 8.87
N GLN A 48 -1.64 7.39 7.60
CA GLN A 48 -2.43 6.27 7.12
C GLN A 48 -1.80 5.63 5.89
N VAL A 49 -2.16 4.37 5.67
CA VAL A 49 -1.97 3.68 4.40
C VAL A 49 -3.27 2.99 4.00
N THR A 50 -3.62 3.10 2.73
CA THR A 50 -4.80 2.44 2.19
C THR A 50 -4.38 1.46 1.11
N LEU A 51 -4.87 0.23 1.23
CA LEU A 51 -4.78 -0.77 0.19
C LEU A 51 -6.15 -0.99 -0.42
N LEU A 52 -6.13 -1.31 -1.70
CA LEU A 52 -7.24 -1.89 -2.44
C LEU A 52 -6.94 -3.37 -2.61
N GLY A 53 -7.76 -4.23 -2.02
CA GLY A 53 -7.60 -5.65 -2.26
C GLY A 53 -8.60 -6.54 -1.54
N PRO A 54 -8.62 -7.82 -1.93
CA PRO A 54 -8.42 -8.28 -3.31
C PRO A 54 -9.72 -8.01 -4.09
N PRO A 55 -9.73 -7.13 -5.11
CA PRO A 55 -10.98 -6.86 -5.82
C PRO A 55 -11.45 -8.12 -6.56
N VAL A 56 -12.76 -8.29 -6.73
CA VAL A 56 -13.35 -9.41 -7.51
C VAL A 56 -12.77 -9.46 -8.92
N ASP A 57 -12.37 -8.30 -9.45
CA ASP A 57 -11.78 -8.12 -10.77
C ASP A 57 -10.26 -7.83 -10.72
N ALA A 58 -9.55 -8.37 -9.73
CA ALA A 58 -8.10 -8.19 -9.59
C ALA A 58 -7.31 -8.44 -10.88
N PRO A 59 -7.64 -9.44 -11.73
CA PRO A 59 -6.94 -9.67 -12.98
C PRO A 59 -7.08 -8.49 -13.95
N LEU A 60 -8.25 -7.84 -14.03
CA LEU A 60 -8.48 -6.70 -14.92
C LEU A 60 -7.71 -5.44 -14.49
N ARG A 61 -7.54 -5.24 -13.18
CA ARG A 61 -6.79 -4.09 -12.64
C ARG A 61 -5.27 -4.31 -12.63
N HIS A 62 -4.84 -5.56 -12.60
CA HIS A 62 -3.42 -5.91 -12.61
C HIS A 62 -2.88 -6.12 -14.02
N ARG A 63 -3.69 -6.57 -14.99
CA ARG A 63 -3.24 -6.71 -16.39
C ARG A 63 -3.01 -5.34 -17.04
N LEU A 64 -1.83 -5.19 -17.63
CA LEU A 64 -1.38 -4.05 -18.41
C LEU A 64 -0.86 -4.56 -19.75
N PRO A 65 -0.80 -3.72 -20.79
CA PRO A 65 -0.17 -4.10 -22.06
C PRO A 65 1.30 -4.49 -21.86
N GLU A 66 1.84 -5.28 -22.78
CA GLU A 66 3.25 -5.73 -22.76
C GLU A 66 4.24 -4.55 -22.69
N SER A 67 3.90 -3.42 -23.31
CA SER A 67 4.70 -2.18 -23.23
C SER A 67 4.90 -1.64 -21.80
N ALA A 68 4.08 -2.07 -20.84
CA ALA A 68 4.27 -1.76 -19.42
C ALA A 68 5.46 -2.49 -18.81
N GLN A 69 5.92 -3.58 -19.44
CA GLN A 69 7.05 -4.41 -19.02
C GLN A 69 6.89 -4.99 -17.60
N GLN A 70 5.66 -5.04 -17.08
CA GLN A 70 5.39 -5.67 -15.80
C GLN A 70 5.52 -7.20 -15.88
N PRO A 71 5.93 -7.87 -14.79
CA PRO A 71 5.91 -9.31 -14.72
C PRO A 71 4.49 -9.86 -15.00
N PRO A 72 4.39 -11.09 -15.52
CA PRO A 72 3.12 -11.76 -15.72
C PRO A 72 2.26 -11.73 -14.46
N VAL A 73 0.95 -11.55 -14.68
CA VAL A 73 -0.08 -11.59 -13.65
C VAL A 73 -0.65 -13.00 -13.64
N VAL A 74 -0.31 -13.78 -12.62
CA VAL A 74 -0.79 -15.16 -12.45
C VAL A 74 -2.26 -15.17 -11.95
N PRO A 75 -2.97 -16.30 -12.02
CA PRO A 75 -4.34 -16.42 -11.52
C PRO A 75 -4.49 -16.06 -10.02
N ASP A 76 -5.70 -15.73 -9.59
CA ASP A 76 -5.98 -15.35 -8.17
C ASP A 76 -5.95 -16.54 -7.21
N GLN A 77 -5.93 -17.76 -7.73
CA GLN A 77 -5.70 -19.00 -6.99
C GLN A 77 -4.24 -19.17 -6.59
N GLU A 78 -3.32 -18.59 -7.34
CA GLU A 78 -1.87 -18.72 -7.15
C GLU A 78 -1.27 -17.53 -6.41
N GLU A 79 -1.78 -16.32 -6.68
CA GLU A 79 -1.26 -15.08 -6.09
C GLU A 79 -2.38 -14.13 -5.67
N GLU A 80 -2.29 -13.63 -4.44
CA GLU A 80 -3.17 -12.60 -3.91
C GLU A 80 -2.60 -11.20 -4.19
N LYS A 81 -3.37 -10.38 -4.89
CA LYS A 81 -2.89 -9.12 -5.47
C LYS A 81 -3.53 -7.92 -4.80
N TRP A 82 -2.68 -7.04 -4.28
CA TRP A 82 -3.08 -5.82 -3.60
C TRP A 82 -2.48 -4.60 -4.31
N GLN A 83 -3.28 -3.54 -4.44
CA GLN A 83 -2.83 -2.24 -4.91
C GLN A 83 -2.75 -1.28 -3.73
N MET A 84 -1.57 -0.76 -3.43
CA MET A 84 -1.43 0.34 -2.48
C MET A 84 -1.91 1.64 -3.15
N LEU A 85 -2.86 2.33 -2.51
CA LEU A 85 -3.51 3.53 -3.06
C LEU A 85 -2.87 4.81 -2.56
N ASN A 86 -2.67 4.89 -1.24
CA ASN A 86 -2.19 6.09 -0.58
C ASN A 86 -1.36 5.70 0.64
N LEU A 87 -0.29 6.46 0.88
CA LEU A 87 0.47 6.46 2.12
C LEU A 87 0.75 7.92 2.46
N PHE A 88 0.26 8.35 3.62
CA PHE A 88 0.42 9.73 4.07
C PHE A 88 0.87 9.75 5.52
N ILE A 89 1.89 10.56 5.79
CA ILE A 89 2.32 10.92 7.14
C ILE A 89 2.23 12.43 7.28
N LEU A 90 1.67 12.90 8.39
CA LEU A 90 1.64 14.31 8.76
C LEU A 90 3.05 14.91 8.66
N PRO A 91 3.22 16.10 8.06
CA PRO A 91 4.53 16.70 7.85
C PRO A 91 5.43 16.73 9.10
N MET A 92 4.85 17.04 10.27
CA MET A 92 5.58 17.14 11.56
C MET A 92 6.08 15.78 12.11
N HIS A 93 5.63 14.67 11.50
CA HIS A 93 6.00 13.30 11.88
C HIS A 93 6.81 12.57 10.80
N ARG A 94 7.14 13.22 9.68
CA ARG A 94 7.98 12.62 8.63
C ARG A 94 9.42 12.44 9.10
N GLY A 95 10.15 11.53 8.44
CA GLY A 95 11.54 11.23 8.77
C GLY A 95 11.75 10.36 10.02
N LYS A 96 10.67 10.03 10.76
CA LYS A 96 10.73 9.25 12.02
C LYS A 96 10.49 7.74 11.83
N GLY A 97 10.59 7.23 10.60
CA GLY A 97 10.35 5.81 10.29
C GLY A 97 8.89 5.34 10.34
N ILE A 98 7.93 6.22 10.65
CA ILE A 98 6.51 5.86 10.81
C ILE A 98 5.92 5.23 9.54
N ALA A 99 6.21 5.79 8.36
CA ALA A 99 5.76 5.23 7.09
C ALA A 99 6.22 3.78 6.89
N LYS A 100 7.49 3.50 7.19
CA LYS A 100 8.07 2.16 7.09
C LYS A 100 7.39 1.21 8.07
N SER A 101 7.24 1.62 9.34
CA SER A 101 6.58 0.82 10.37
C SER A 101 5.11 0.51 10.00
N LEU A 102 4.36 1.51 9.55
CA LEU A 102 2.97 1.34 9.12
C LEU A 102 2.86 0.35 7.93
N CYS A 103 3.74 0.44 6.95
CA CYS A 103 3.78 -0.54 5.85
C CYS A 103 4.18 -1.95 6.30
N SER A 104 5.15 -2.08 7.22
CA SER A 104 5.51 -3.39 7.79
C SER A 104 4.33 -4.04 8.51
N GLU A 105 3.55 -3.26 9.25
CA GLU A 105 2.34 -3.73 9.93
C GLU A 105 1.24 -4.15 8.94
N VAL A 106 1.10 -3.43 7.83
CA VAL A 106 0.25 -3.88 6.72
C VAL A 106 0.70 -5.24 6.18
N PHE A 107 2.00 -5.45 5.93
CA PHE A 107 2.47 -6.73 5.40
C PHE A 107 2.28 -7.86 6.40
N ARG A 108 2.49 -7.58 7.69
CA ARG A 108 2.17 -8.51 8.78
C ARG A 108 0.68 -8.88 8.77
N TRP A 109 -0.20 -7.88 8.73
CA TRP A 109 -1.64 -8.11 8.64
C TRP A 109 -2.01 -8.91 7.38
N LEU A 110 -1.43 -8.61 6.22
CA LEU A 110 -1.71 -9.33 4.99
C LEU A 110 -1.37 -10.82 5.10
N ARG A 111 -0.29 -11.19 5.79
CA ARG A 111 0.06 -12.59 6.06
C ARG A 111 -0.93 -13.26 7.01
N GLU A 112 -1.31 -12.58 8.09
CA GLU A 112 -2.19 -13.14 9.13
C GLU A 112 -3.66 -13.18 8.70
N HIS A 113 -4.10 -12.25 7.85
CA HIS A 113 -5.50 -12.05 7.53
C HIS A 113 -6.14 -13.32 6.94
N LYS A 114 -7.31 -13.67 7.47
CA LYS A 114 -8.15 -14.77 6.98
C LYS A 114 -9.16 -14.21 6.00
N ARG A 115 -9.22 -14.77 4.80
CA ARG A 115 -10.22 -14.40 3.80
C ARG A 115 -11.62 -14.88 4.22
N ALA A 116 -12.63 -14.21 3.66
CA ALA A 116 -14.02 -14.65 3.73
C ALA A 116 -14.17 -16.08 3.21
N TYR A 117 -15.13 -16.80 3.79
CA TYR A 117 -15.41 -18.21 3.48
C TYR A 117 -15.61 -18.43 1.97
N GLY A 118 -14.95 -19.44 1.41
CA GLY A 118 -15.10 -19.83 0.00
C GLY A 118 -14.19 -19.12 -1.00
N ARG A 119 -13.24 -18.25 -0.57
CA ARG A 119 -12.21 -17.70 -1.47
C ARG A 119 -10.88 -18.44 -1.34
N PRO A 120 -10.15 -18.69 -2.46
CA PRO A 120 -8.78 -19.17 -2.41
C PRO A 120 -7.92 -18.25 -1.53
N ARG A 121 -7.04 -18.86 -0.73
CA ARG A 121 -6.06 -18.16 0.09
C ARG A 121 -4.67 -18.55 -0.40
N PRO A 122 -4.21 -17.95 -1.52
CA PRO A 122 -2.88 -18.25 -2.05
C PRO A 122 -1.80 -17.94 -1.02
N GLU A 123 -0.73 -18.72 -1.06
CA GLU A 123 0.46 -18.52 -0.22
C GLU A 123 1.23 -17.28 -0.65
N GLN A 124 1.24 -16.98 -1.95
CA GLN A 124 1.95 -15.82 -2.48
C GLN A 124 1.07 -14.56 -2.44
N ILE A 125 1.63 -13.48 -1.91
CA ILE A 125 1.00 -12.16 -1.84
C ILE A 125 1.87 -11.17 -2.61
N ARG A 126 1.27 -10.45 -3.56
CA ARG A 126 1.88 -9.34 -4.29
C ARG A 126 1.24 -8.04 -3.89
N VAL A 127 2.05 -7.07 -3.49
CA VAL A 127 1.63 -5.69 -3.28
C VAL A 127 2.28 -4.82 -4.35
N ARG A 128 1.45 -4.08 -5.09
CA ARG A 128 1.87 -3.16 -6.16
C ARG A 128 1.54 -1.72 -5.80
N VAL A 129 2.38 -0.80 -6.25
CA VAL A 129 2.12 0.64 -6.24
C VAL A 129 2.53 1.24 -7.59
N MET A 130 1.85 2.29 -8.03
CA MET A 130 2.22 3.08 -9.20
C MET A 130 2.54 4.49 -8.75
N VAL A 131 3.76 4.95 -9.03
CA VAL A 131 4.29 6.22 -8.51
C VAL A 131 4.88 7.05 -9.63
N LYS A 132 4.96 8.36 -9.39
CA LYS A 132 5.74 9.25 -10.25
C LYS A 132 7.23 9.04 -9.96
N PRO A 133 8.09 8.82 -10.97
CA PRO A 133 9.51 8.60 -10.74
C PRO A 133 10.21 9.83 -10.14
N GLU A 134 9.65 11.03 -10.32
CA GLU A 134 10.19 12.26 -9.73
C GLU A 134 9.94 12.33 -8.22
N ASN A 135 9.05 11.51 -7.67
CA ASN A 135 8.84 11.41 -6.23
C ASN A 135 9.89 10.48 -5.59
N ILE A 136 11.14 10.94 -5.60
CA ILE A 136 12.32 10.20 -5.13
C ILE A 136 12.16 9.73 -3.69
N ALA A 137 11.52 10.53 -2.82
CA ALA A 137 11.28 10.17 -1.43
C ALA A 137 10.36 8.94 -1.30
N THR A 138 9.28 8.90 -2.08
CA THR A 138 8.36 7.76 -2.11
C THR A 138 9.00 6.52 -2.75
N VAL A 139 9.76 6.69 -3.84
CA VAL A 139 10.50 5.58 -4.48
C VAL A 139 11.46 4.93 -3.48
N LYS A 140 12.33 5.73 -2.84
CA LYS A 140 13.30 5.22 -1.84
C LYS A 140 12.64 4.55 -0.64
N LEU A 141 11.49 5.07 -0.21
CA LEU A 141 10.71 4.44 0.86
C LEU A 141 10.26 3.03 0.45
N TYR A 142 9.71 2.86 -0.74
CA TYR A 142 9.26 1.56 -1.22
C TYR A 142 10.41 0.60 -1.52
N GLU A 143 11.52 1.08 -2.08
CA GLU A 143 12.76 0.29 -2.20
C GLU A 143 13.22 -0.24 -0.83
N GLY A 144 13.24 0.63 0.19
CA GLY A 144 13.57 0.26 1.56
C GLY A 144 12.56 -0.67 2.27
N LEU A 145 11.40 -0.92 1.64
CA LEU A 145 10.38 -1.88 2.03
C LEU A 145 10.44 -3.16 1.19
N GLY A 146 11.40 -3.30 0.27
CA GLY A 146 11.58 -4.47 -0.58
C GLY A 146 10.76 -4.44 -1.87
N PHE A 147 10.27 -3.26 -2.30
CA PHE A 147 9.67 -3.13 -3.63
C PHE A 147 10.77 -3.02 -4.68
N MET A 148 10.56 -3.73 -5.77
CA MET A 148 11.40 -3.65 -6.96
C MET A 148 10.70 -2.83 -8.03
N HIS A 149 11.50 -2.22 -8.91
CA HIS A 149 10.98 -1.60 -10.14
C HIS A 149 10.56 -2.72 -11.08
N THR A 150 9.26 -2.85 -11.30
CA THR A 150 8.70 -3.95 -12.07
C THR A 150 8.19 -3.51 -13.43
N GLY A 151 8.09 -2.22 -13.72
CA GLY A 151 7.68 -1.77 -15.05
C GLY A 151 7.36 -0.28 -15.07
N LYS A 152 6.66 0.15 -16.12
CA LYS A 152 6.19 1.53 -16.25
C LYS A 152 4.71 1.58 -16.58
N CYS A 153 4.03 2.62 -16.14
CA CYS A 153 2.58 2.81 -16.37
C CYS A 153 2.27 4.18 -16.97
N THR A 154 1.14 4.26 -17.65
CA THR A 154 0.52 5.54 -17.97
C THR A 154 -0.31 6.06 -16.79
N LEU A 155 -0.67 7.33 -16.78
CA LEU A 155 -1.60 7.84 -15.77
C LEU A 155 -2.98 7.19 -15.89
N ALA A 156 -3.46 6.89 -17.10
CA ALA A 156 -4.74 6.20 -17.28
C ALA A 156 -4.73 4.79 -16.67
N GLU A 157 -3.63 4.06 -16.82
CA GLU A 157 -3.43 2.76 -16.20
C GLU A 157 -3.37 2.87 -14.67
N ALA A 158 -2.65 3.87 -14.13
CA ALA A 158 -2.58 4.11 -12.69
C ALA A 158 -3.93 4.46 -12.07
N LEU A 159 -4.73 5.31 -12.72
CA LEU A 159 -6.08 5.63 -12.27
C LEU A 159 -6.99 4.39 -12.26
N LYS A 160 -6.94 3.56 -13.31
CA LYS A 160 -7.69 2.30 -13.37
C LYS A 160 -7.25 1.33 -12.28
N ALA A 161 -5.94 1.17 -12.07
CA ALA A 161 -5.37 0.33 -11.01
C ALA A 161 -5.86 0.77 -9.62
N ASN A 162 -5.95 2.08 -9.38
CA ASN A 162 -6.41 2.65 -8.12
C ASN A 162 -7.95 2.58 -7.92
N GLY A 163 -8.69 2.14 -8.93
CA GLY A 163 -10.15 2.11 -8.92
C GLY A 163 -10.82 3.43 -9.29
N ASP A 164 -10.04 4.40 -9.78
CA ASP A 164 -10.48 5.73 -10.18
C ASP A 164 -10.55 5.86 -11.72
N GLY A 165 -10.82 4.74 -12.41
CA GLY A 165 -10.86 4.69 -13.88
C GLY A 165 -11.87 5.67 -14.52
N LYS A 166 -12.90 6.07 -13.78
CA LYS A 166 -13.87 7.12 -14.18
C LYS A 166 -13.23 8.51 -14.37
N LEU A 167 -12.04 8.73 -13.82
CA LEU A 167 -11.28 9.97 -13.97
C LEU A 167 -10.43 9.98 -15.25
N VAL A 168 -10.41 8.87 -16.00
CA VAL A 168 -9.82 8.81 -17.33
C VAL A 168 -10.83 9.41 -18.31
N PRO A 169 -10.45 10.46 -19.06
CA PRO A 169 -11.32 11.04 -20.09
C PRO A 169 -11.78 9.98 -21.10
N ALA A 170 -13.00 10.12 -21.62
CA ALA A 170 -13.58 9.14 -22.55
C ALA A 170 -12.79 9.03 -23.87
N ASP A 171 -12.16 10.12 -24.30
CA ASP A 171 -11.24 10.17 -25.45
C ASP A 171 -9.83 9.64 -25.11
N GLY A 172 -9.63 9.08 -23.90
CA GLY A 172 -8.33 8.61 -23.40
C GLY A 172 -7.41 9.73 -22.91
N GLY A 173 -7.84 10.99 -23.00
CA GLY A 173 -7.06 12.17 -22.61
C GLY A 173 -5.87 12.45 -23.52
N GLY A 174 -5.21 13.59 -23.27
CA GLY A 174 -3.99 13.98 -23.97
C GLY A 174 -2.72 13.22 -23.51
N PRO A 175 -1.52 13.71 -23.89
CA PRO A 175 -0.24 13.05 -23.61
C PRO A 175 -0.06 12.65 -22.14
N LYS A 176 -0.49 13.51 -21.21
CA LYS A 176 -0.49 13.24 -19.75
C LYS A 176 -1.11 11.89 -19.35
N TYR A 177 -2.12 11.40 -20.08
CA TYR A 177 -2.82 10.14 -19.78
C TYR A 177 -2.25 8.93 -20.50
N ARG A 178 -1.52 9.14 -21.60
CA ARG A 178 -1.08 8.11 -22.54
C ARG A 178 0.43 7.84 -22.48
N GLU A 179 1.21 8.83 -22.06
CA GLU A 179 2.65 8.68 -21.89
C GLU A 179 2.97 7.79 -20.69
N ARG A 180 3.91 6.88 -20.91
CA ARG A 180 4.34 5.88 -19.93
C ARG A 180 5.49 6.45 -19.08
N SER A 181 5.17 7.46 -18.28
CA SER A 181 6.11 8.15 -17.38
C SER A 181 6.05 7.66 -15.94
N GLY A 182 4.98 6.95 -15.54
CA GLY A 182 4.86 6.39 -14.20
C GLY A 182 5.72 5.14 -14.02
N LEU A 183 6.14 4.90 -12.77
CA LEU A 183 6.87 3.71 -12.36
C LEU A 183 5.91 2.73 -11.68
N ILE A 184 5.99 1.45 -12.06
CA ILE A 184 5.35 0.36 -11.34
C ILE A 184 6.39 -0.22 -10.39
N MET A 185 6.05 -0.27 -9.11
CA MET A 185 6.84 -0.95 -8.10
C MET A 185 6.02 -2.06 -7.48
N ALA A 186 6.63 -3.22 -7.24
CA ALA A 186 5.95 -4.32 -6.55
C ALA A 186 6.89 -5.08 -5.62
N THR A 187 6.32 -5.63 -4.56
CA THR A 187 6.97 -6.62 -3.69
C THR A 187 6.10 -7.86 -3.61
N THR A 188 6.74 -9.01 -3.45
CA THR A 188 6.08 -10.31 -3.32
C THR A 188 6.63 -11.01 -2.10
N PHE A 189 5.75 -11.63 -1.31
CA PHE A 189 6.13 -12.37 -0.12
C PHE A 189 5.15 -13.51 0.15
N GLU A 190 5.60 -14.48 0.92
CA GLU A 190 4.80 -15.62 1.34
C GLU A 190 3.97 -15.31 2.61
N ARG A 191 2.84 -15.99 2.66
CA ARG A 191 1.93 -16.08 3.79
C ARG A 191 2.42 -17.18 4.72
N HIS A 192 2.86 -16.81 5.91
CA HIS A 192 3.23 -17.76 6.98
C HIS A 192 1.99 -18.17 7.80
#